data_AF-A0A1L5BTZ2-F1
#
_entry.id   AF-A0A1L5BTZ2-F1
#
_cell.length_a   1.000
_cell.length_b   1.000
_cell.length_c   1.000
_cell.angle_alpha   90.00
_cell.angle_beta   90.00
_cell.angle_gamma   90.00
#
_symmetry.space_group_name_H-M   'P 1'
#
loop_
_entity.id
_entity.type
_entity.pdbx_description
1 polymer ?
#
loop_
_entity_poly.entity_id
_entity_poly.type
_entity_poly.pdbx_seq_one_letter_code
_entity_poly.pdbx_strand_id
1 'polypeptide(L)'
;MLTDELVGRSFNKAARNRDLQAVIDRSKGSIEFKHQNISAVLLGLGQPWIEGYKPAANFQNALVDGVLRWLEARTEWLAPDRLSRAALNVPEAQGSLRIGPPPTVRNEPSPIDPAFMAAIGRKYDVAERDARNRALGKAGEECVLHHERRHLSAAGRDDLADKVRWTSVQDGDGFGFDIRSFEADGREKLIEVKTTNGWERTPFHISRNELAVADTRREEWCLMRLWNFARAPSAFTLRSPLSDHAQLTATSFLAELN
;
A
#
# COMPACT_ATOMS: atom_id res chain seq x y z
N MET A 1 3.12 20.37 6.77
CA MET A 1 4.31 19.48 6.75
C MET A 1 4.07 18.25 5.90
N LEU A 2 3.34 17.21 6.36
CA LEU A 2 3.17 15.98 5.55
C LEU A 2 2.44 16.24 4.23
N THR A 3 1.39 17.06 4.23
CA THR A 3 0.74 17.52 2.99
C THR A 3 1.75 18.16 2.03
N ASP A 4 2.59 19.07 2.54
CA ASP A 4 3.59 19.77 1.74
C ASP A 4 4.60 18.78 1.14
N GLU A 5 5.08 17.81 1.94
CA GLU A 5 5.98 16.75 1.49
C GLU A 5 5.36 15.92 0.37
N LEU A 6 4.09 15.52 0.50
CA LEU A 6 3.37 14.72 -0.49
C LEU A 6 3.14 15.47 -1.81
N VAL A 7 3.05 16.80 -1.79
CA VAL A 7 2.91 17.62 -3.01
C VAL A 7 4.21 18.28 -3.45
N GLY A 8 5.36 17.87 -2.90
CA GLY A 8 6.68 18.40 -3.24
C GLY A 8 6.94 19.86 -2.82
N ARG A 9 6.10 20.43 -1.95
CA ARG A 9 6.33 21.77 -1.39
C ARG A 9 7.36 21.71 -0.27
N SER A 10 8.31 22.65 -0.31
CA SER A 10 9.30 22.79 0.76
C SER A 10 8.65 23.16 2.09
N PHE A 11 9.11 22.54 3.17
CA PHE A 11 8.74 22.91 4.54
C PHE A 11 9.94 22.80 5.48
N ASN A 12 9.93 23.55 6.58
CA ASN A 12 11.03 23.57 7.54
C ASN A 12 10.63 22.92 8.88
N LYS A 13 11.15 21.71 9.12
CA LYS A 13 10.91 20.92 10.35
C LYS A 13 11.37 21.65 11.61
N ALA A 14 12.52 22.34 11.54
CA ALA A 14 13.09 23.07 12.67
C ALA A 14 12.28 24.33 13.01
N ALA A 15 11.77 25.04 12.00
CA ALA A 15 10.85 26.17 12.22
C ALA A 15 9.56 25.71 12.88
N ARG A 16 8.90 24.68 12.32
CA ARG A 16 7.68 24.14 12.91
C ARG A 16 7.87 23.65 14.35
N ASN A 17 9.02 23.05 14.66
CA ASN A 17 9.36 22.64 16.01
C ASN A 17 9.46 23.86 16.96
N ARG A 18 10.13 24.94 16.54
CA ARG A 18 10.19 26.20 17.33
C ARG A 18 8.80 26.78 17.57
N ASP A 19 7.95 26.80 16.54
CA ASP A 19 6.57 27.28 16.68
C ASP A 19 5.78 26.45 17.70
N LEU A 20 5.97 25.13 17.70
CA LEU A 20 5.35 24.25 18.68
C LEU A 20 5.87 24.52 20.10
N GLN A 21 7.18 24.69 20.30
CA GLN A 21 7.74 25.04 21.61
C GLN A 21 7.13 26.33 22.19
N ALA A 22 6.72 27.27 21.34
CA ALA A 22 6.08 28.52 21.78
C ALA A 22 4.63 28.33 22.28
N VAL A 23 3.97 27.22 21.93
CA VAL A 23 2.55 26.98 22.26
C VAL A 23 2.33 25.75 23.14
N ILE A 24 3.31 24.84 23.21
CA ILE A 24 3.30 23.67 24.10
C ILE A 24 4.58 23.67 24.93
N ASP A 25 4.43 23.54 26.25
CA ASP A 25 5.54 23.47 27.22
C ASP A 25 6.29 22.12 27.08
N ARG A 26 7.06 22.00 26.01
CA ARG A 26 7.80 20.80 25.59
C ARG A 26 9.11 21.19 24.95
N SER A 27 10.17 20.46 25.26
CA SER A 27 11.47 20.64 24.62
C SER A 27 11.44 20.22 23.14
N LYS A 28 12.38 20.77 22.35
CA LYS A 28 12.64 20.32 20.97
C LYS A 28 12.65 18.81 20.82
N GLY A 29 13.44 18.12 21.65
CA GLY A 29 13.58 16.66 21.59
C GLY A 29 12.30 15.92 21.93
N SER A 30 11.51 16.41 22.89
CA SER A 30 10.20 15.84 23.22
C SER A 30 9.23 15.93 22.04
N ILE A 31 9.24 17.04 21.31
CA ILE A 31 8.40 17.25 20.12
C ILE A 31 8.85 16.35 18.96
N GLU A 32 10.15 16.26 18.69
CA GLU A 32 10.68 15.35 17.65
C GLU A 32 10.32 13.90 17.95
N PHE A 33 10.51 13.46 19.19
CA PHE A 33 10.16 12.11 19.62
C PHE A 33 8.66 11.86 19.50
N LYS A 34 7.80 12.86 19.79
CA LYS A 34 6.36 12.74 19.58
C LYS A 34 6.00 12.61 18.09
N HIS A 35 6.70 13.30 17.18
CA HIS A 35 6.52 13.11 15.74
C HIS A 35 6.99 11.73 15.26
N GLN A 36 8.06 11.17 15.84
CA GLN A 36 8.48 9.79 15.57
C GLN A 36 7.44 8.78 16.04
N ASN A 37 6.84 8.99 17.22
CA ASN A 37 5.73 8.19 17.73
C ASN A 37 4.49 8.26 16.81
N ILE A 38 4.13 9.45 16.33
CA ILE A 38 3.05 9.61 15.34
C ILE A 38 3.38 8.85 14.05
N SER A 39 4.63 8.93 13.58
CA SER A 39 5.09 8.23 12.38
C SER A 39 4.99 6.72 12.54
N ALA A 40 5.22 6.20 13.74
CA ALA A 40 5.03 4.79 14.06
C ALA A 40 3.56 4.34 14.05
N VAL A 41 2.64 5.18 14.54
CA VAL A 41 1.20 4.91 14.38
C VAL A 41 0.81 4.91 12.91
N LEU A 42 1.25 5.91 12.14
CA LEU A 42 0.96 6.01 10.70
C LEU A 42 1.52 4.81 9.93
N LEU A 43 2.73 4.34 10.25
CA LEU A 43 3.30 3.12 9.69
C LEU A 43 2.39 1.90 9.94
N GLY A 44 1.90 1.76 11.18
CA GLY A 44 0.93 0.75 11.60
C GLY A 44 -0.35 0.77 10.76
N LEU A 45 -0.86 1.97 10.49
CA LEU A 45 -2.09 2.19 9.73
C LEU A 45 -1.89 2.09 8.21
N GLY A 46 -0.67 1.88 7.72
CA GLY A 46 -0.36 1.88 6.28
C GLY A 46 -0.48 3.27 5.65
N GLN A 47 -0.25 4.32 6.44
CA GLN A 47 -0.31 5.72 6.04
C GLN A 47 1.10 6.27 5.80
N PRO A 48 1.25 7.27 4.91
CA PRO A 48 2.52 7.95 4.75
C PRO A 48 2.88 8.72 6.03
N TRP A 49 4.17 8.87 6.28
CA TRP A 49 4.72 9.66 7.39
C TRP A 49 5.80 10.60 6.86
N ILE A 50 6.20 11.58 7.67
CA ILE A 50 7.15 12.61 7.24
C ILE A 50 8.57 12.05 7.28
N GLU A 51 9.27 12.03 6.15
CA GLU A 51 10.65 11.54 6.08
C GLU A 51 11.55 12.21 7.12
N GLY A 52 12.50 11.49 7.70
CA GLY A 52 13.35 12.01 8.78
C GLY A 52 12.73 12.01 10.18
N TYR A 53 11.40 11.92 10.34
CA TYR A 53 10.79 11.50 11.61
C TYR A 53 10.65 9.99 11.66
N LYS A 54 11.78 9.28 11.69
CA LYS A 54 11.82 7.81 11.67
C LYS A 54 10.88 7.23 12.75
N PRO A 55 9.98 6.29 12.41
CA PRO A 55 9.08 5.65 13.37
C PRO A 55 9.79 5.19 14.64
N ALA A 56 9.27 5.60 15.80
CA ALA A 56 9.70 5.11 17.10
C ALA A 56 8.48 4.60 17.88
N ALA A 57 8.54 3.40 18.43
CA ALA A 57 7.39 2.72 19.03
C ALA A 57 7.24 2.97 20.55
N ASN A 58 7.50 4.19 21.04
CA ASN A 58 7.42 4.51 22.47
C ASN A 58 6.22 5.42 22.76
N PHE A 59 5.01 4.86 22.65
CA PHE A 59 3.77 5.58 22.92
C PHE A 59 2.67 4.68 23.49
N GLN A 60 1.74 5.31 24.20
CA GLN A 60 0.55 4.67 24.75
C GLN A 60 -0.60 4.63 23.72
N ASN A 61 -1.58 3.74 23.94
CA ASN A 61 -2.77 3.60 23.10
C ASN A 61 -3.53 4.92 22.85
N ALA A 62 -3.51 5.85 23.80
CA ALA A 62 -4.15 7.16 23.64
C ALA A 62 -3.62 7.96 22.44
N LEU A 63 -2.35 7.77 22.04
CA LEU A 63 -1.83 8.38 20.82
C LEU A 63 -2.48 7.78 19.57
N VAL A 64 -2.66 6.46 19.56
CA VAL A 64 -3.30 5.74 18.46
C VAL A 64 -4.73 6.27 18.27
N ASP A 65 -5.50 6.32 19.35
CA ASP A 65 -6.88 6.82 19.30
C ASP A 65 -6.93 8.30 18.84
N GLY A 66 -5.96 9.11 19.26
CA GLY A 66 -5.84 10.51 18.82
C GLY A 66 -5.56 10.66 17.32
N VAL A 67 -4.66 9.83 16.77
CA VAL A 67 -4.37 9.82 15.33
C VAL A 67 -5.57 9.35 14.53
N LEU A 68 -6.28 8.31 14.99
CA LEU A 68 -7.46 7.78 14.31
C LEU A 68 -8.60 8.80 14.28
N ARG A 69 -8.94 9.41 15.42
CA ARG A 69 -9.93 10.49 15.45
C ARG A 69 -9.57 11.63 14.48
N TRP A 70 -8.27 11.94 14.35
CA TRP A 70 -7.82 12.97 13.42
C TRP A 70 -8.02 12.57 11.95
N LEU A 71 -7.78 11.30 11.61
CA LEU A 71 -7.97 10.73 10.26
C LEU A 71 -9.46 10.60 9.91
N GLU A 72 -10.29 10.12 10.84
CA GLU A 72 -11.74 10.00 10.66
C GLU A 72 -12.41 11.35 10.43
N ALA A 73 -11.97 12.38 11.17
CA ALA A 73 -12.45 13.75 10.98
C ALA A 73 -11.97 14.40 9.68
N ARG A 74 -11.02 13.79 8.97
CA ARG A 74 -10.41 14.31 7.75
C ARG A 74 -10.45 13.24 6.67
N THR A 75 -11.66 12.88 6.25
CA THR A 75 -11.83 11.90 5.18
C THR A 75 -11.10 12.30 3.89
N GLU A 76 -10.88 13.60 3.65
CA GLU A 76 -10.05 14.11 2.55
C GLU A 76 -8.57 13.72 2.64
N TRP A 77 -8.09 13.39 3.85
CA TRP A 77 -6.74 12.87 4.07
C TRP A 77 -6.58 11.45 3.55
N LEU A 78 -7.64 10.66 3.69
CA LEU A 78 -7.75 9.32 3.13
C LEU A 78 -8.23 9.36 1.68
N ALA A 79 -8.77 10.50 1.23
CA ALA A 79 -9.38 10.62 -0.07
C ALA A 79 -8.30 10.64 -1.19
N PRO A 80 -8.54 9.88 -2.27
CA PRO A 80 -7.62 9.76 -3.40
C PRO A 80 -7.35 11.10 -4.10
N ASP A 81 -8.28 12.06 -4.10
CA ASP A 81 -8.32 13.11 -5.13
C ASP A 81 -7.14 14.09 -5.12
N ARG A 82 -6.39 14.24 -4.01
CA ARG A 82 -5.16 15.07 -4.00
C ARG A 82 -3.87 14.31 -4.28
N LEU A 83 -3.82 13.02 -3.94
CA LEU A 83 -2.61 12.18 -4.09
C LEU A 83 -2.67 11.38 -5.41
N SER A 84 -3.84 10.85 -5.76
CA SER A 84 -4.10 10.24 -7.06
C SER A 84 -4.05 11.25 -8.19
N ARG A 85 -4.54 12.49 -8.06
CA ARG A 85 -4.37 13.48 -9.16
C ARG A 85 -2.93 13.92 -9.35
N ALA A 86 -2.11 13.95 -8.31
CA ALA A 86 -0.68 14.22 -8.46
C ALA A 86 0.07 13.02 -9.10
N ALA A 87 -0.33 11.79 -8.76
CA ALA A 87 0.21 10.56 -9.35
C ALA A 87 -0.33 10.25 -10.77
N LEU A 88 -1.56 10.67 -11.10
CA LEU A 88 -2.21 10.52 -12.40
C LEU A 88 -1.87 11.69 -13.36
N ASN A 89 -1.54 12.88 -12.83
CA ASN A 89 -0.95 13.97 -13.61
C ASN A 89 0.57 13.82 -13.78
N VAL A 90 1.13 12.66 -13.46
CA VAL A 90 2.47 12.32 -13.94
C VAL A 90 2.34 12.25 -15.46
N PRO A 91 3.00 13.15 -16.21
CA PRO A 91 3.02 13.05 -17.67
C PRO A 91 3.44 11.63 -18.05
N GLU A 92 3.02 11.15 -19.22
CA GLU A 92 3.40 9.86 -19.83
C GLU A 92 4.94 9.60 -19.93
N ALA A 93 5.77 10.47 -19.34
CA ALA A 93 7.21 10.56 -19.41
C ALA A 93 7.99 10.25 -18.11
N GLN A 94 7.40 9.70 -17.03
CA GLN A 94 8.22 9.32 -15.85
C GLN A 94 8.07 7.85 -15.43
N GLY A 95 9.04 7.04 -15.89
CA GLY A 95 9.53 5.84 -15.21
C GLY A 95 8.65 4.61 -15.27
N SER A 96 9.18 3.52 -15.79
CA SER A 96 8.64 2.18 -15.52
C SER A 96 8.44 2.00 -14.01
N LEU A 97 7.27 1.47 -13.61
CA LEU A 97 7.05 1.01 -12.24
C LEU A 97 8.25 0.16 -11.82
N ARG A 98 8.95 0.59 -10.76
CA ARG A 98 10.14 -0.09 -10.28
C ARG A 98 9.73 -1.34 -9.54
N ILE A 99 9.91 -2.49 -10.18
CA ILE A 99 9.69 -3.80 -9.56
C ILE A 99 11.02 -4.28 -8.97
N GLY A 100 11.09 -4.33 -7.64
CA GLY A 100 12.22 -4.86 -6.88
C GLY A 100 11.96 -6.25 -6.32
N PRO A 101 12.96 -6.88 -5.68
CA PRO A 101 12.77 -8.15 -4.99
C PRO A 101 11.84 -7.98 -3.78
N PRO A 102 11.05 -9.01 -3.42
CA PRO A 102 10.18 -8.93 -2.25
C PRO A 102 10.98 -8.78 -0.95
N PRO A 103 10.41 -8.12 0.08
CA PRO A 103 11.10 -7.83 1.34
C PRO A 103 11.40 -9.07 2.17
N THR A 104 10.75 -10.21 1.90
CA THR A 104 11.07 -11.51 2.51
C THR A 104 12.49 -11.97 2.21
N VAL A 105 13.10 -11.46 1.14
CA VAL A 105 14.51 -11.72 0.78
C VAL A 105 15.47 -10.78 1.54
N ARG A 106 14.96 -9.72 2.18
CA ARG A 106 15.74 -8.77 2.97
C ARG A 106 15.60 -9.08 4.45
N ASN A 107 16.71 -9.44 5.11
CA ASN A 107 16.81 -9.66 6.57
C ASN A 107 16.74 -8.34 7.37
N GLU A 108 16.01 -7.33 6.90
CA GLU A 108 15.83 -6.09 7.66
C GLU A 108 14.62 -6.22 8.58
N PRO A 109 14.81 -6.11 9.92
CA PRO A 109 13.71 -6.13 10.86
C PRO A 109 12.82 -4.91 10.66
N SER A 110 11.52 -5.10 10.85
CA SER A 110 10.56 -3.99 10.93
C SER A 110 11.06 -2.94 11.93
N PRO A 111 10.99 -1.63 11.63
CA PRO A 111 11.34 -0.58 12.59
C PRO A 111 10.39 -0.54 13.80
N ILE A 112 9.29 -1.30 13.75
CA ILE A 112 8.30 -1.43 14.80
C ILE A 112 8.08 -2.92 15.11
N ASP A 113 7.86 -3.23 16.38
CA ASP A 113 7.50 -4.57 16.85
C ASP A 113 6.37 -5.21 16.00
N PRO A 114 6.59 -6.38 15.37
CA PRO A 114 5.57 -7.11 14.64
C PRO A 114 4.29 -7.38 15.45
N ALA A 115 4.39 -7.63 16.76
CA ALA A 115 3.23 -7.87 17.60
C ALA A 115 2.34 -6.62 17.70
N PHE A 116 2.96 -5.44 17.79
CA PHE A 116 2.28 -4.16 17.74
C PHE A 116 1.60 -3.93 16.38
N MET A 117 2.31 -4.19 15.27
CA MET A 117 1.74 -4.06 13.92
C MET A 117 0.52 -4.97 13.73
N ALA A 118 0.60 -6.21 14.21
CA ALA A 118 -0.51 -7.15 14.18
C ALA A 118 -1.67 -6.69 15.07
N ALA A 119 -1.40 -6.10 16.25
CA ALA A 119 -2.42 -5.54 17.12
C ALA A 119 -3.13 -4.34 16.50
N ILE A 120 -2.40 -3.44 15.84
CA ILE A 120 -2.98 -2.32 15.08
C ILE A 120 -3.83 -2.84 13.93
N GLY A 121 -3.33 -3.80 13.14
CA GLY A 121 -4.08 -4.38 12.02
C GLY A 121 -5.36 -5.14 12.45
N ARG A 122 -5.33 -5.80 13.61
CA ARG A 122 -6.53 -6.45 14.18
C ARG A 122 -7.52 -5.47 14.80
N LYS A 123 -7.01 -4.46 15.50
CA LYS A 123 -7.85 -3.49 16.24
C LYS A 123 -8.50 -2.46 15.32
N TYR A 124 -7.82 -2.11 14.23
CA TYR A 124 -8.28 -1.09 13.30
C TYR A 124 -8.41 -1.75 11.94
N ASP A 125 -9.65 -2.14 11.68
CA ASP A 125 -10.09 -2.99 10.60
C ASP A 125 -9.40 -2.62 9.27
N VAL A 126 -8.40 -3.42 8.90
CA VAL A 126 -7.70 -3.31 7.63
C VAL A 126 -8.69 -3.53 6.48
N ALA A 127 -9.80 -4.26 6.69
CA ALA A 127 -10.83 -4.47 5.67
C ALA A 127 -11.67 -3.21 5.52
N GLU A 128 -12.03 -2.54 6.61
CA GLU A 128 -12.71 -1.24 6.55
C GLU A 128 -11.80 -0.16 5.93
N ARG A 129 -10.49 -0.20 6.21
CA ARG A 129 -9.49 0.64 5.54
C ARG A 129 -9.41 0.38 4.04
N ASP A 130 -9.22 -0.88 3.65
CA ASP A 130 -9.06 -1.27 2.24
C ASP A 130 -10.38 -1.00 1.48
N ALA A 131 -11.54 -1.21 2.11
CA ALA A 131 -12.85 -0.85 1.55
C ALA A 131 -13.09 0.68 1.44
N ARG A 132 -12.61 1.47 2.40
CA ARG A 132 -12.62 2.96 2.29
C ARG A 132 -11.69 3.45 1.18
N ASN A 133 -10.67 2.65 0.83
CA ASN A 133 -9.66 2.98 -0.17
C ASN A 133 -9.91 2.29 -1.53
N ARG A 134 -11.16 2.00 -1.91
CA ARG A 134 -11.51 1.46 -3.25
C ARG A 134 -10.84 2.22 -4.39
N ALA A 135 -10.74 3.54 -4.30
CA ALA A 135 -10.11 4.34 -5.34
C ALA A 135 -8.57 4.29 -5.31
N LEU A 136 -7.93 3.99 -4.17
CA LEU A 136 -6.50 3.64 -4.14
C LEU A 136 -6.26 2.27 -4.78
N GLY A 137 -7.12 1.29 -4.49
CA GLY A 137 -7.10 -0.03 -5.13
C GLY A 137 -7.18 0.12 -6.64
N LYS A 138 -8.23 0.79 -7.11
CA LYS A 138 -8.45 1.09 -8.53
C LYS A 138 -7.29 1.82 -9.20
N ALA A 139 -6.70 2.84 -8.55
CA ALA A 139 -5.55 3.55 -9.10
C ALA A 139 -4.30 2.64 -9.19
N GLY A 140 -4.14 1.72 -8.25
CA GLY A 140 -3.09 0.72 -8.28
C GLY A 140 -3.28 -0.29 -9.41
N GLU A 141 -4.50 -0.82 -9.58
CA GLU A 141 -4.87 -1.70 -10.69
C GLU A 141 -4.64 -1.03 -12.06
N GLU A 142 -5.03 0.23 -12.22
CA GLU A 142 -4.76 1.04 -13.42
C GLU A 142 -3.26 1.20 -13.69
N CYS A 143 -2.48 1.47 -12.63
CA CYS A 143 -1.02 1.57 -12.72
C CYS A 143 -0.40 0.26 -13.23
N VAL A 144 -0.83 -0.89 -12.70
CA VAL A 144 -0.38 -2.22 -13.13
C VAL A 144 -0.79 -2.50 -14.58
N LEU A 145 -2.04 -2.19 -14.95
CA LEU A 145 -2.53 -2.36 -16.33
C LEU A 145 -1.62 -1.63 -17.34
N HIS A 146 -1.33 -0.35 -17.08
CA HIS A 146 -0.45 0.43 -17.94
C HIS A 146 0.99 -0.08 -17.94
N HIS A 147 1.49 -0.53 -16.79
CA HIS A 147 2.81 -1.14 -16.69
C HIS A 147 2.93 -2.39 -17.57
N GLU A 148 1.99 -3.33 -17.46
CA GLU A 148 2.01 -4.59 -18.19
C GLU A 148 1.91 -4.37 -19.70
N ARG A 149 1.03 -3.46 -20.16
CA ARG A 149 0.95 -3.09 -21.58
C ARG A 149 2.27 -2.53 -22.11
N ARG A 150 2.86 -1.58 -21.39
CA ARG A 150 4.15 -0.98 -21.77
C ARG A 150 5.27 -2.02 -21.76
N HIS A 151 5.27 -2.93 -20.79
CA HIS A 151 6.26 -4.01 -20.70
C HIS A 151 6.20 -4.93 -21.91
N LEU A 152 5.00 -5.36 -22.32
CA LEU A 152 4.81 -6.21 -23.49
C LEU A 152 5.15 -5.49 -24.80
N SER A 153 4.71 -4.23 -24.98
CA SER A 153 5.08 -3.42 -26.15
C SER A 153 6.59 -3.20 -26.24
N ALA A 154 7.26 -2.93 -25.12
CA ALA A 154 8.72 -2.80 -25.08
C ALA A 154 9.45 -4.11 -25.42
N ALA A 155 8.81 -5.26 -25.22
CA ALA A 155 9.30 -6.57 -25.63
C ALA A 155 8.91 -6.93 -27.09
N GLY A 156 8.32 -6.01 -27.86
CA GLY A 156 7.88 -6.25 -29.23
C GLY A 156 6.62 -7.11 -29.35
N ARG A 157 5.85 -7.25 -28.26
CA ARG A 157 4.62 -8.06 -28.17
C ARG A 157 3.38 -7.18 -28.10
N ASP A 158 3.23 -6.26 -29.05
CA ASP A 158 2.04 -5.42 -29.16
C ASP A 158 0.75 -6.26 -29.29
N ASP A 159 0.85 -7.43 -29.94
CA ASP A 159 -0.22 -8.43 -30.05
C ASP A 159 -0.73 -8.95 -28.70
N LEU A 160 0.12 -8.96 -27.67
CA LEU A 160 -0.24 -9.33 -26.30
C LEU A 160 -0.60 -8.11 -25.46
N ALA A 161 0.08 -6.97 -25.66
CA ALA A 161 -0.23 -5.72 -24.98
C ALA A 161 -1.70 -5.32 -25.19
N ASP A 162 -2.21 -5.46 -26.41
CA ASP A 162 -3.61 -5.20 -26.76
C ASP A 162 -4.60 -6.16 -26.08
N LYS A 163 -4.13 -7.35 -25.68
CA LYS A 163 -4.94 -8.38 -25.01
C LYS A 163 -4.90 -8.26 -23.49
N VAL A 164 -4.13 -7.34 -22.91
CA VAL A 164 -4.12 -7.12 -21.45
C VAL A 164 -5.46 -6.53 -21.02
N ARG A 165 -6.10 -7.17 -20.04
CA ARG A 165 -7.45 -6.84 -19.57
C ARG A 165 -7.50 -6.55 -18.08
N TRP A 166 -8.35 -5.59 -17.73
CA TRP A 166 -8.71 -5.27 -16.36
C TRP A 166 -9.95 -6.07 -15.97
N THR A 167 -9.74 -7.30 -15.53
CA THR A 167 -10.78 -8.32 -15.32
C THR A 167 -11.75 -7.92 -14.21
N SER A 168 -11.27 -7.39 -13.08
CA SER A 168 -12.16 -6.99 -11.97
C SER A 168 -13.19 -5.91 -12.37
N VAL A 169 -12.82 -5.01 -13.29
CA VAL A 169 -13.70 -3.96 -13.82
C VAL A 169 -14.56 -4.43 -15.00
N GLN A 170 -14.02 -5.28 -15.87
CA GLN A 170 -14.68 -5.67 -17.13
C GLN A 170 -15.57 -6.92 -17.00
N ASP A 171 -15.16 -7.88 -16.18
CA ASP A 171 -15.77 -9.21 -16.10
C ASP A 171 -16.33 -9.51 -14.69
N GLY A 172 -15.94 -8.73 -13.66
CA GLY A 172 -16.43 -8.83 -12.28
C GLY A 172 -15.36 -9.34 -11.29
N ASP A 173 -15.67 -9.32 -9.99
CA ASP A 173 -14.76 -9.66 -8.88
C ASP A 173 -14.63 -11.18 -8.59
N GLY A 174 -15.38 -12.01 -9.32
CA GLY A 174 -15.45 -13.45 -9.11
C GLY A 174 -14.23 -14.27 -9.59
N PHE A 175 -13.29 -13.66 -10.32
CA PHE A 175 -12.18 -14.38 -10.97
C PHE A 175 -10.97 -14.63 -10.06
N GLY A 176 -10.88 -13.95 -8.91
CA GLY A 176 -9.77 -14.11 -7.95
C GLY A 176 -8.43 -13.51 -8.40
N PHE A 177 -8.47 -12.57 -9.35
CA PHE A 177 -7.37 -11.70 -9.76
C PHE A 177 -7.93 -10.43 -10.43
N ASP A 178 -7.12 -9.36 -10.49
CA ASP A 178 -7.54 -8.07 -11.04
C ASP A 178 -7.19 -7.89 -12.52
N ILE A 179 -5.97 -8.27 -12.91
CA ILE A 179 -5.41 -8.04 -14.25
C ILE A 179 -5.04 -9.36 -14.91
N ARG A 180 -5.55 -9.58 -16.13
CA ARG A 180 -5.08 -10.62 -17.03
C ARG A 180 -4.03 -10.06 -17.98
N SER A 181 -2.81 -10.58 -17.86
CA SER A 181 -1.64 -10.20 -18.64
C SER A 181 -0.96 -11.44 -19.24
N PHE A 182 0.23 -11.25 -19.80
CA PHE A 182 1.03 -12.30 -20.42
C PHE A 182 2.51 -12.10 -20.10
N GLU A 183 3.24 -13.20 -20.08
CA GLU A 183 4.70 -13.21 -20.19
C GLU A 183 5.11 -12.97 -21.66
N ALA A 184 6.35 -12.56 -21.91
CA ALA A 184 6.83 -12.26 -23.27
C ALA A 184 6.80 -13.49 -24.22
N ASP A 185 6.84 -14.70 -23.65
CA ASP A 185 6.69 -15.97 -24.37
C ASP A 185 5.23 -16.33 -24.71
N GLY A 186 4.26 -15.54 -24.23
CA GLY A 186 2.83 -15.73 -24.47
C GLY A 186 2.10 -16.55 -23.40
N ARG A 187 2.80 -17.07 -22.37
CA ARG A 187 2.12 -17.67 -21.22
C ARG A 187 1.26 -16.64 -20.51
N GLU A 188 0.13 -17.08 -20.00
CA GLU A 188 -0.78 -16.21 -19.27
C GLU A 188 -0.20 -15.83 -17.90
N LYS A 189 -0.48 -14.60 -17.47
CA LYS A 189 -0.07 -14.06 -16.18
C LYS A 189 -1.29 -13.42 -15.53
N LEU A 190 -1.74 -13.99 -14.42
CA LEU A 190 -2.89 -13.53 -13.64
C LEU A 190 -2.36 -12.74 -12.45
N ILE A 191 -2.78 -11.47 -12.32
CA ILE A 191 -2.19 -10.56 -11.34
C ILE A 191 -3.27 -10.08 -10.38
N GLU A 192 -3.09 -10.42 -9.11
CA GLU A 192 -3.83 -9.81 -8.00
C GLU A 192 -3.06 -8.58 -7.50
N VAL A 193 -3.71 -7.43 -7.43
CA VAL A 193 -3.07 -6.14 -7.13
C VAL A 193 -3.42 -5.69 -5.72
N LYS A 194 -2.39 -5.51 -4.88
CA LYS A 194 -2.57 -4.93 -3.53
C LYS A 194 -1.80 -3.63 -3.43
N THR A 195 -2.49 -2.54 -3.07
CA THR A 195 -1.92 -1.18 -3.10
C THR A 195 -1.96 -0.52 -1.73
N THR A 196 -0.85 0.11 -1.33
CA THR A 196 -0.78 0.89 -0.09
C THR A 196 0.05 2.17 -0.26
N ASN A 197 -0.29 3.21 0.52
CA ASN A 197 0.57 4.38 0.70
C ASN A 197 1.61 4.20 1.81
N GLY A 198 1.51 3.10 2.55
CA GLY A 198 2.48 2.71 3.55
C GLY A 198 3.73 2.08 2.93
N TRP A 199 4.48 1.43 3.79
CA TRP A 199 5.71 0.71 3.49
C TRP A 199 5.45 -0.69 2.90
N GLU A 200 6.50 -1.30 2.35
CA GLU A 200 6.48 -2.58 1.64
C GLU A 200 5.92 -3.77 2.45
N ARG A 201 5.99 -3.74 3.79
CA ARG A 201 5.47 -4.80 4.68
C ARG A 201 4.11 -4.48 5.32
N THR A 202 3.41 -3.44 4.85
CA THR A 202 2.08 -3.10 5.38
C THR A 202 1.13 -4.30 5.24
N PRO A 203 0.42 -4.73 6.30
CA PRO A 203 -0.58 -5.79 6.18
C PRO A 203 -1.68 -5.47 5.16
N PHE A 204 -2.25 -6.51 4.56
CA PHE A 204 -3.27 -6.43 3.53
C PHE A 204 -4.23 -7.61 3.61
N HIS A 205 -5.46 -7.42 3.12
CA HIS A 205 -6.41 -8.52 2.98
C HIS A 205 -6.17 -9.30 1.70
N ILE A 206 -6.42 -10.60 1.78
CA ILE A 206 -6.57 -11.49 0.65
C ILE A 206 -7.85 -12.31 0.86
N SER A 207 -8.70 -12.39 -0.16
CA SER A 207 -9.97 -13.11 -0.05
C SER A 207 -9.79 -14.62 -0.16
N ARG A 208 -10.81 -15.38 0.27
CA ARG A 208 -10.83 -16.84 0.09
C ARG A 208 -10.75 -17.21 -1.40
N ASN A 209 -11.42 -16.44 -2.26
CA ASN A 209 -11.44 -16.67 -3.70
C ASN A 209 -10.06 -16.44 -4.32
N GLU A 210 -9.40 -15.32 -3.99
CA GLU A 210 -8.03 -15.02 -4.42
C GLU A 210 -7.05 -16.13 -4.01
N LEU A 211 -7.12 -16.61 -2.76
CA LEU A 211 -6.30 -17.73 -2.29
C LEU A 211 -6.57 -19.02 -3.06
N ALA A 212 -7.84 -19.36 -3.29
CA ALA A 212 -8.22 -20.56 -4.04
C ALA A 212 -7.71 -20.52 -5.49
N VAL A 213 -7.79 -19.35 -6.14
CA VAL A 213 -7.28 -19.17 -7.50
C VAL A 213 -5.76 -19.19 -7.52
N ALA A 214 -5.09 -18.55 -6.56
CA ALA A 214 -3.64 -18.62 -6.40
C ALA A 214 -3.12 -20.06 -6.23
N ASP A 215 -3.86 -20.92 -5.52
CA ASP A 215 -3.48 -22.30 -5.28
C ASP A 215 -3.79 -23.24 -6.46
N THR A 216 -4.79 -22.91 -7.28
CA THR A 216 -5.17 -23.70 -8.47
C THR A 216 -4.42 -23.31 -9.73
N ARG A 217 -4.03 -22.03 -9.87
CA ARG A 217 -3.35 -21.44 -11.03
C ARG A 217 -1.93 -20.99 -10.66
N ARG A 218 -1.15 -21.84 -9.99
CA ARG A 218 0.11 -21.46 -9.33
C ARG A 218 1.17 -20.89 -10.27
N GLU A 219 1.20 -21.36 -11.51
CA GLU A 219 2.21 -20.97 -12.51
C GLU A 219 1.91 -19.60 -13.11
N GLU A 220 0.62 -19.31 -13.32
CA GLU A 220 0.14 -18.06 -13.93
C GLU A 220 -0.14 -16.97 -12.91
N TRP A 221 -0.59 -17.33 -11.70
CA TRP A 221 -1.04 -16.38 -10.68
C TRP A 221 0.11 -15.79 -9.88
N CYS A 222 0.05 -14.48 -9.68
CA CYS A 222 0.95 -13.76 -8.79
C CYS A 222 0.26 -12.58 -8.11
N LEU A 223 0.76 -12.23 -6.92
CA LEU A 223 0.37 -11.00 -6.23
C LEU A 223 1.38 -9.91 -6.56
N MET A 224 0.94 -8.79 -7.11
CA MET A 224 1.74 -7.59 -7.28
C MET A 224 1.41 -6.58 -6.17
N ARG A 225 2.40 -6.31 -5.31
CA ARG A 225 2.26 -5.39 -4.18
C ARG A 225 2.86 -4.03 -4.52
N LEU A 226 2.00 -3.01 -4.63
CA LEU A 226 2.39 -1.61 -4.77
C LEU A 226 2.45 -0.95 -3.39
N TRP A 227 3.52 -0.21 -3.13
CA TRP A 227 3.74 0.51 -1.88
C TRP A 227 4.32 1.90 -2.15
N ASN A 228 4.26 2.79 -1.15
CA ASN A 228 4.62 4.20 -1.28
C ASN A 228 3.92 4.91 -2.46
N PHE A 229 2.69 4.48 -2.77
CA PHE A 229 2.01 4.79 -4.03
C PHE A 229 1.80 6.31 -4.24
N ALA A 230 1.44 7.04 -3.18
CA ALA A 230 1.24 8.49 -3.25
C ALA A 230 2.51 9.33 -3.49
N ARG A 231 3.72 8.76 -3.35
CA ARG A 231 4.99 9.51 -3.49
C ARG A 231 5.82 9.01 -4.65
N ALA A 232 6.22 7.75 -4.57
CA ALA A 232 7.10 7.10 -5.51
C ALA A 232 6.70 5.62 -5.54
N PRO A 233 5.69 5.28 -6.37
CA PRO A 233 5.22 3.91 -6.50
C PRO A 233 6.38 2.95 -6.73
N SER A 234 6.49 1.98 -5.84
CA SER A 234 7.41 0.86 -5.95
C SER A 234 6.62 -0.43 -5.83
N ALA A 235 7.10 -1.49 -6.45
CA ALA A 235 6.39 -2.76 -6.47
C ALA A 235 7.32 -3.95 -6.26
N PHE A 236 6.73 -5.06 -5.85
CA PHE A 236 7.33 -6.38 -5.89
C PHE A 236 6.24 -7.43 -6.18
N THR A 237 6.67 -8.61 -6.61
CA THR A 237 5.76 -9.73 -6.93
C THR A 237 5.99 -10.90 -5.99
N LEU A 238 4.90 -11.54 -5.56
CA LEU A 238 4.90 -12.80 -4.81
C LEU A 238 4.22 -13.87 -5.66
N ARG A 239 4.85 -15.04 -5.80
CA ARG A 239 4.25 -16.19 -6.48
C ARG A 239 3.61 -17.14 -5.46
N SER A 240 2.71 -17.99 -5.93
CA SER A 240 2.08 -19.02 -5.10
C SER A 240 3.10 -20.14 -4.77
N PRO A 241 3.05 -20.77 -3.58
CA PRO A 241 2.12 -20.53 -2.47
C PRO A 241 2.47 -19.27 -1.66
N LEU A 242 1.46 -18.48 -1.32
CA LEU A 242 1.66 -17.27 -0.52
C LEU A 242 2.15 -17.53 0.91
N SER A 243 1.94 -18.74 1.43
CA SER A 243 2.45 -19.16 2.75
C SER A 243 3.97 -19.08 2.85
N ASP A 244 4.68 -19.15 1.72
CA ASP A 244 6.14 -19.02 1.67
C ASP A 244 6.61 -17.57 1.84
N HIS A 245 5.66 -16.62 1.80
CA HIS A 245 5.95 -15.19 1.76
C HIS A 245 5.21 -14.40 2.84
N ALA A 246 4.08 -14.89 3.33
CA ALA A 246 3.23 -14.18 4.28
C ALA A 246 2.55 -15.13 5.27
N GLN A 247 2.33 -14.64 6.49
CA GLN A 247 1.50 -15.32 7.48
C GLN A 247 0.03 -14.98 7.21
N LEU A 248 -0.79 -16.00 7.02
CA LEU A 248 -2.24 -15.84 6.82
C LEU A 248 -2.97 -15.96 8.16
N THR A 249 -3.77 -14.95 8.50
CA THR A 249 -4.63 -14.94 9.70
C THR A 249 -6.08 -14.82 9.25
N ALA A 250 -6.95 -15.73 9.71
CA ALA A 250 -8.38 -15.64 9.43
C ALA A 250 -8.98 -14.40 10.10
N THR A 251 -9.66 -13.56 9.31
CA THR A 251 -10.26 -12.29 9.76
C THR A 251 -11.77 -12.23 9.55
N SER A 252 -12.32 -13.03 8.62
CA SER A 252 -13.75 -13.12 8.33
C SER A 252 -14.17 -14.58 8.12
N PHE A 253 -15.41 -14.90 8.46
CA PHE A 253 -16.00 -16.24 8.27
C PHE A 253 -17.33 -16.11 7.51
N LEU A 254 -17.58 -17.03 6.58
CA LEU A 254 -18.88 -17.24 5.97
C LEU A 254 -19.57 -18.41 6.70
N ALA A 255 -20.83 -18.22 7.10
CA ALA A 255 -21.65 -19.26 7.70
C ALA A 255 -22.80 -19.60 6.75
N GLU A 256 -23.09 -20.89 6.60
CA GLU A 256 -24.23 -21.40 5.87
C GLU A 256 -25.06 -22.28 6.82
N LEU A 257 -26.38 -22.30 6.62
CA LEU A 257 -27.28 -23.17 7.37
C LEU A 257 -27.20 -24.58 6.77
N ASN A 258 -27.11 -25.59 7.63
CA ASN A 258 -27.12 -27.00 7.23
C ASN A 258 -28.45 -27.41 6.58
#